data_AF-A0A968SFH5-F1
#
_entry.id   AF-A0A968SFH5-F1
#
_cell.length_a   1.000
_cell.length_b   1.000
_cell.length_c   1.000
_cell.angle_alpha   90.00
_cell.angle_beta   90.00
_cell.angle_gamma   90.00
#
_symmetry.space_group_name_H-M   'P 1'
#
loop_
_entity.id
_entity.type
_entity.pdbx_description
1 polymer ?
#
loop_
_entity_poly.entity_id
_entity_poly.type
_entity_poly.pdbx_seq_one_letter_code
_entity_poly.pdbx_strand_id
1 'polypeptide(L)'
;MSKFQRFEAITLNQDIQLHAGGTAPRGTDGAILEILKDGEAYLVELFGGWLKFTTEGNTIEASPDDPEAFRDTLDVETIYPDQINPVHPTKLADITISDRYEKV
;
A
#
# COMPACT_ATOMS: atom_id res chain seq x y z
N MET A 1 1.47 21.12 9.73
CA MET A 1 0.64 19.92 10.01
C MET A 1 0.89 18.94 8.90
N SER A 2 1.15 17.69 9.26
CA SER A 2 1.41 16.62 8.28
C SER A 2 0.19 16.37 7.40
N LYS A 3 0.42 16.09 6.11
CA LYS A 3 -0.64 15.73 5.15
C LYS A 3 -1.16 14.31 5.40
N PHE A 4 -0.31 13.44 5.94
CA PHE A 4 -0.62 12.04 6.20
C PHE A 4 -0.34 11.66 7.66
N GLN A 5 -0.85 10.51 8.08
CA GLN A 5 -0.72 9.97 9.43
C GLN A 5 0.16 8.71 9.46
N ARG A 6 0.69 8.37 10.64
CA ARG A 6 1.41 7.09 10.83
C ARG A 6 0.45 5.94 10.57
N PHE A 7 0.94 4.92 9.87
CA PHE A 7 0.23 3.73 9.38
C PHE A 7 -0.86 4.01 8.34
N GLU A 8 -0.90 5.22 7.78
CA GLU A 8 -1.75 5.52 6.65
C GLU A 8 -1.23 4.82 5.39
N ALA A 9 -2.14 4.19 4.65
CA ALA A 9 -1.85 3.55 3.38
C ALA A 9 -1.75 4.59 2.26
N ILE A 10 -0.71 4.48 1.44
CA ILE A 10 -0.43 5.37 0.33
C ILE A 10 -0.16 4.60 -0.95
N THR A 11 -0.19 5.31 -2.08
CA THR A 11 0.29 4.82 -3.37
C THR A 11 1.29 5.80 -3.96
N LEU A 12 2.37 5.28 -4.54
CA LEU A 12 3.31 6.08 -5.32
C LEU A 12 2.60 6.67 -6.54
N ASN A 13 2.83 7.96 -6.81
CA ASN A 13 2.28 8.64 -7.99
C ASN A 13 3.27 8.73 -9.17
N GLN A 14 4.49 8.25 -8.97
CA GLN A 14 5.58 8.19 -9.92
C GLN A 14 6.47 6.99 -9.63
N ASP A 15 7.33 6.64 -10.57
CA ASP A 15 8.37 5.64 -10.36
C ASP A 15 9.45 6.22 -9.43
N ILE A 16 9.98 5.41 -8.52
CA ILE A 16 11.11 5.81 -7.67
C ILE A 16 12.24 4.78 -7.75
N GLN A 17 13.47 5.27 -7.65
CA GLN A 17 14.65 4.43 -7.52
C GLN A 17 14.80 3.98 -6.06
N LEU A 18 14.91 2.68 -5.83
CA LEU A 18 15.08 2.13 -4.48
C LEU A 18 16.54 2.17 -4.05
N HIS A 19 16.80 2.35 -2.74
CA HIS A 19 18.14 2.31 -2.16
C HIS A 19 18.75 0.92 -2.26
N ALA A 20 17.97 -0.15 -2.06
CA ALA A 20 18.40 -1.53 -2.26
C ALA A 20 18.69 -1.88 -3.73
N GLY A 21 18.32 -1.00 -4.66
CA GLY A 21 18.44 -1.19 -6.10
C GLY A 21 17.12 -1.61 -6.76
N GLY A 22 17.02 -1.37 -8.06
CA GLY A 22 15.76 -1.53 -8.80
C GLY A 22 14.82 -0.33 -8.66
N THR A 23 13.62 -0.45 -9.21
CA THR A 23 12.66 0.67 -9.32
C THR A 23 11.30 0.20 -8.80
N ALA A 24 10.73 0.95 -7.85
CA ALA A 24 9.33 0.78 -7.49
C ALA A 24 8.47 1.61 -8.46
N PRO A 25 7.59 0.99 -9.25
CA PRO A 25 6.80 1.69 -10.24
C PRO A 25 5.70 2.55 -9.59
N ARG A 26 5.21 3.55 -10.33
CA ARG A 26 3.97 4.26 -10.03
C ARG A 26 2.85 3.26 -9.73
N GLY A 27 2.07 3.55 -8.68
CA GLY A 27 1.00 2.69 -8.20
C GLY A 27 1.44 1.66 -7.18
N THR A 28 2.74 1.59 -6.83
CA THR A 28 3.21 0.77 -5.72
C THR A 28 2.56 1.25 -4.42
N ASP A 29 1.92 0.31 -3.72
CA ASP A 29 1.32 0.56 -2.41
C ASP A 29 2.39 0.63 -1.33
N GLY A 30 2.13 1.40 -0.28
CA GLY A 30 2.99 1.45 0.89
C GLY A 30 2.25 1.91 2.14
N ALA A 31 2.95 1.87 3.27
CA ALA A 31 2.46 2.35 4.55
C ALA A 31 3.46 3.30 5.21
N ILE A 32 2.95 4.39 5.79
CA ILE A 32 3.78 5.35 6.51
C ILE A 32 4.21 4.74 7.86
N LEU A 33 5.50 4.52 8.05
CA LEU A 33 6.08 4.09 9.33
C LEU A 33 6.39 5.27 10.25
N GLU A 34 6.88 6.37 9.68
CA GLU A 34 7.27 7.56 10.44
C GLU A 34 6.97 8.86 9.68
N ILE A 35 6.60 9.90 10.44
CA ILE A 35 6.43 11.27 9.93
C ILE A 35 7.69 12.04 10.34
N LEU A 36 8.43 12.53 9.35
CA LEU A 36 9.66 13.28 9.55
C LEU A 36 9.37 14.77 9.45
N LYS A 37 9.99 15.56 10.33
CA LYS A 37 9.95 17.04 10.30
C LYS A 37 8.53 17.59 10.05
N ASP A 38 7.57 17.21 10.89
CA ASP A 38 6.19 17.68 10.82
C ASP A 38 5.47 17.47 9.46
N GLY A 39 5.91 16.49 8.68
CA GLY A 39 5.31 16.09 7.41
C GLY A 39 6.02 16.63 6.16
N GLU A 40 7.26 17.14 6.30
CA GLU A 40 8.11 17.44 5.15
C GLU A 40 8.54 16.17 4.40
N ALA A 41 8.64 15.03 5.10
CA ALA A 41 8.94 13.72 4.51
C ALA A 41 8.35 12.59 5.37
N TYR A 42 8.30 11.39 4.80
CA TYR A 42 7.75 10.18 5.43
C TYR A 42 8.73 9.04 5.26
N LEU A 43 8.91 8.23 6.30
CA LEU A 43 9.51 6.91 6.15
C LEU A 43 8.38 5.95 5.76
N VAL A 44 8.48 5.32 4.59
CA VAL A 44 7.42 4.52 3.99
C VAL A 44 7.96 3.13 3.70
N GLU A 45 7.25 2.10 4.17
CA GLU A 45 7.44 0.74 3.68
C GLU A 45 6.70 0.58 2.37
N LEU A 46 7.41 0.18 1.31
CA LEU A 46 6.84 -0.07 -0.01
C LEU A 46 6.63 -1.57 -0.20
N PHE A 47 5.45 -1.94 -0.68
CA PHE A 47 5.03 -3.34 -0.74
C PHE A 47 5.14 -3.92 -2.14
N GLY A 48 5.57 -5.18 -2.19
CA GLY A 48 5.70 -5.98 -3.39
C GLY A 48 4.46 -6.80 -3.68
N GLY A 49 4.63 -8.00 -4.21
CA GLY A 49 3.54 -8.93 -4.46
C GLY A 49 2.91 -9.48 -3.17
N TRP A 50 1.82 -10.22 -3.34
CA TRP A 50 1.29 -11.08 -2.28
C TRP A 50 2.04 -12.40 -2.32
N LEU A 51 2.55 -12.84 -1.17
CA LEU A 51 3.31 -14.06 -1.00
C LEU A 51 2.70 -14.92 0.09
N LYS A 52 3.00 -16.21 0.08
CA LYS A 52 2.80 -17.12 1.22
C LYS A 52 3.94 -18.10 1.35
N PHE A 53 4.08 -18.68 2.54
CA PHE A 53 5.06 -19.74 2.77
C PHE A 53 4.55 -21.10 2.30
N THR A 54 5.44 -21.91 1.73
CA THR A 54 5.19 -23.35 1.52
C THR A 54 5.51 -24.13 2.79
N THR A 55 5.10 -25.39 2.85
CA THR A 55 5.43 -26.31 3.95
C THR A 55 6.93 -26.52 4.13
N GLU A 56 7.71 -26.29 3.08
CA GLU A 56 9.17 -26.39 3.06
C GLU A 56 9.86 -25.06 3.45
N GLY A 57 9.09 -24.00 3.72
CA GLY A 57 9.59 -22.69 4.14
C GLY A 57 9.99 -21.75 2.99
N ASN A 58 9.69 -22.10 1.74
CA ASN A 58 9.92 -21.21 0.60
C ASN A 58 8.77 -20.19 0.46
N THR A 59 9.00 -19.09 -0.26
CA THR A 59 7.93 -18.12 -0.61
C THR A 59 7.44 -18.34 -2.04
N ILE A 60 6.12 -18.27 -2.23
CA ILE A 60 5.47 -18.32 -3.54
C ILE A 60 4.43 -17.20 -3.66
N GLU A 61 4.13 -16.78 -4.89
CA GLU A 61 3.03 -15.84 -5.17
C GLU A 61 1.69 -16.38 -4.66
N ALA A 62 0.87 -15.48 -4.12
CA ALA A 62 -0.42 -15.78 -3.54
C ALA A 62 -1.49 -14.77 -3.99
N SER A 63 -2.76 -15.15 -3.82
CA SER A 63 -3.88 -14.22 -3.95
C SER A 63 -3.98 -13.36 -2.69
N PRO A 64 -4.39 -12.08 -2.78
CA PRO A 64 -4.76 -11.27 -1.60
C PRO A 64 -5.87 -11.91 -0.75
N ASP A 65 -6.72 -12.74 -1.35
CA ASP A 65 -7.82 -13.43 -0.65
C ASP A 65 -7.38 -14.72 0.06
N ASP A 66 -6.11 -15.13 -0.08
CA ASP A 66 -5.58 -16.29 0.62
C ASP A 66 -5.29 -15.93 2.08
N PRO A 67 -5.88 -16.64 3.07
CA PRO A 67 -5.74 -16.29 4.49
C PRO A 67 -4.33 -16.46 5.05
N GLU A 68 -3.44 -17.18 4.35
CA GLU A 68 -2.03 -17.33 4.71
C GLU A 68 -1.12 -16.33 3.97
N ALA A 69 -1.69 -15.50 3.09
CA ALA A 69 -0.92 -14.52 2.34
C ALA A 69 -0.52 -13.30 3.18
N PHE A 70 0.65 -12.78 2.85
CA PHE A 70 1.18 -11.54 3.37
C PHE A 70 1.78 -10.71 2.23
N ARG A 71 1.97 -9.41 2.45
CA ARG A 71 2.63 -8.52 1.49
C ARG A 71 4.14 -8.64 1.62
N ASP A 72 4.81 -8.80 0.50
CA ASP A 72 6.26 -8.65 0.42
C ASP A 72 6.68 -7.20 0.71
N THR A 73 7.89 -7.02 1.22
CA THR A 73 8.49 -5.70 1.46
C THR A 73 9.56 -5.46 0.39
N LEU A 74 9.34 -4.47 -0.48
CA LEU A 74 10.31 -4.10 -1.51
C LEU A 74 11.49 -3.33 -0.91
N ASP A 75 11.19 -2.26 -0.18
CA ASP A 75 12.18 -1.43 0.51
C ASP A 75 11.49 -0.51 1.52
N VAL A 76 12.28 0.15 2.38
CA VAL A 76 11.84 1.22 3.27
C VAL A 76 12.51 2.52 2.83
N GLU A 77 11.68 3.48 2.41
CA GLU A 77 12.12 4.66 1.67
C GLU A 77 11.75 5.96 2.36
N THR A 78 12.58 6.98 2.16
CA THR A 78 12.21 8.36 2.50
C THR A 78 11.45 8.98 1.33
N ILE A 79 10.17 9.25 1.52
CA ILE A 79 9.25 9.69 0.48
C ILE A 79 8.67 11.07 0.81
N TYR A 80 8.55 11.92 -0.21
CA TYR A 80 8.04 13.28 -0.08
C TYR A 80 6.53 13.38 -0.37
N PRO A 81 5.82 14.37 0.21
CA PRO A 81 4.37 14.51 0.08
C PRO A 81 3.82 14.60 -1.36
N ASP A 82 4.66 15.00 -2.31
CA ASP A 82 4.37 15.15 -3.74
C ASP A 82 4.61 13.87 -4.55
N GLN A 83 5.18 12.82 -3.94
CA GLN A 83 5.42 11.52 -4.56
C GLN A 83 4.33 10.49 -4.27
N ILE A 84 3.41 10.81 -3.35
CA ILE A 84 2.41 9.87 -2.84
C ILE A 84 1.00 10.45 -2.83
N ASN A 85 0.04 9.57 -3.04
CA ASN A 85 -1.39 9.82 -2.87
C ASN A 85 -1.92 8.95 -1.73
N PRO A 86 -2.93 9.42 -0.98
CA PRO A 86 -3.66 8.54 -0.07
C PRO A 86 -4.32 7.43 -0.88
N VAL A 87 -4.34 6.21 -0.33
CA VAL A 87 -5.23 5.17 -0.87
C VAL A 87 -6.66 5.62 -0.56
N HIS A 88 -7.32 6.24 -1.54
CA HIS A 88 -8.75 6.48 -1.40
C HIS A 88 -9.44 5.13 -1.26
N PRO A 89 -10.28 4.91 -0.23
CA PRO A 89 -11.13 3.72 -0.16
C PRO A 89 -12.16 3.81 -1.29
N THR A 90 -11.74 3.45 -2.49
CA THR A 90 -12.58 3.50 -3.68
C THR A 90 -13.29 2.16 -3.75
N LYS A 91 -14.57 2.18 -3.34
CA LYS A 91 -15.65 1.31 -3.82
C LYS A 91 -15.87 -0.08 -3.21
N LEU A 92 -15.85 -0.21 -1.88
CA LEU A 92 -16.68 -1.23 -1.20
C LEU A 92 -18.09 -0.72 -0.85
N ALA A 93 -18.35 0.59 -0.99
CA ALA A 93 -19.63 1.20 -0.62
C ALA A 93 -20.71 1.22 -1.74
N ASP A 94 -20.34 1.02 -3.01
CA ASP A 94 -21.30 1.19 -4.13
C ASP A 94 -21.99 -0.10 -4.60
N ILE A 95 -21.82 -1.25 -3.92
CA ILE A 95 -22.39 -2.53 -4.38
C ILE A 95 -23.58 -3.05 -3.55
N THR A 96 -23.98 -2.45 -2.42
CA THR A 96 -25.03 -3.10 -1.61
C THR A 96 -26.04 -2.20 -0.89
N ILE A 97 -26.51 -1.09 -1.48
CA ILE A 97 -27.77 -0.44 -1.01
C ILE A 97 -28.61 0.14 -2.16
N SER A 98 -28.67 -0.50 -3.33
CA SER A 98 -29.63 -0.13 -4.38
C SER A 98 -30.71 -1.19 -4.64
N ASP A 99 -30.50 -2.45 -4.23
CA ASP A 99 -31.39 -3.56 -4.60
C ASP A 99 -32.47 -3.92 -3.54
N ARG A 100 -32.65 -3.10 -2.51
CA ARG A 100 -33.61 -3.41 -1.41
C ARG A 100 -34.74 -2.39 -1.18
N TYR A 101 -35.02 -1.52 -2.14
CA TYR A 101 -36.21 -0.66 -2.10
C TYR A 101 -36.92 -0.53 -3.47
N GLU A 102 -37.21 -1.65 -4.12
CA GLU A 102 -38.34 -1.72 -5.06
C GLU A 102 -39.12 -3.01 -4.82
N LYS A 103 -40.05 -2.95 -3.88
CA LYS A 103 -41.32 -3.67 -3.87
C LYS A 103 -42.21 -3.04 -2.81
N VAL A 104 -42.92 -2.00 -3.25
CA VAL A 104 -44.18 -1.55 -2.66
C VAL A 104 -45.26 -2.53 -3.10
#